data_AF-A0A357D1L2-F1
#
_entry.id   AF-A0A357D1L2-F1
#
_cell.length_a   1.000
_cell.length_b   1.000
_cell.length_c   1.000
_cell.angle_alpha   90.00
_cell.angle_beta   90.00
_cell.angle_gamma   90.00
#
_symmetry.space_group_name_H-M   'P 1'
#
loop_
_entity.id
_entity.type
_entity.pdbx_description
1 polymer ?
#
loop_
_entity_poly.entity_id
_entity_poly.type
_entity_poly.pdbx_seq_one_letter_code
_entity_poly.pdbx_strand_id
1 'polypeptide(L)'
;MAAHFFGQGELHYQEPVVVRIDEASLRALGPWPWPRSYYADALWQLDQEAPAVIGLDLYFQTPDPENDPILAAALTEVATPVVL
;
A
#
# COMPACT_ATOMS: atom_id res chain seq x y z
N MET A 1 -17.24 -17.40 -20.09
CA MET A 1 -16.04 -16.87 -20.77
C MET A 1 -14.93 -16.80 -19.74
N ALA A 2 -13.83 -17.51 -19.93
CA ALA A 2 -12.64 -17.40 -19.08
C ALA A 2 -11.60 -16.57 -19.82
N ALA A 3 -11.05 -15.55 -19.18
CA ALA A 3 -9.88 -14.85 -19.70
C ALA A 3 -8.66 -15.75 -19.48
N HIS A 4 -7.96 -16.09 -20.56
CA HIS A 4 -6.67 -16.76 -20.50
C HIS A 4 -5.58 -15.70 -20.72
N PHE A 5 -4.81 -15.43 -19.67
CA PHE A 5 -3.67 -14.53 -19.74
C PHE A 5 -2.43 -15.35 -20.12
N PHE A 6 -1.77 -14.97 -21.21
CA PHE A 6 -0.53 -15.58 -21.67
C PHE A 6 0.58 -14.54 -21.57
N GLY A 7 1.60 -14.79 -20.72
CA GLY A 7 2.84 -14.03 -20.71
C GLY A 7 3.90 -14.74 -21.55
N GLN A 8 4.72 -13.99 -22.29
CA GLN A 8 5.91 -14.53 -22.95
C GLN A 8 7.14 -14.15 -22.11
N GLY A 9 7.88 -15.14 -21.61
CA GLY A 9 9.10 -14.94 -20.81
C GLY A 9 9.19 -15.87 -19.60
N GLU A 10 10.35 -15.93 -18.95
CA GLU A 10 10.49 -16.58 -17.64
C GLU A 10 9.83 -15.71 -16.56
N LEU A 11 9.00 -16.33 -15.71
CA LEU A 11 8.49 -15.68 -14.52
C LEU A 11 9.56 -15.72 -13.43
N HIS A 12 10.22 -14.59 -13.19
CA HIS A 12 11.10 -14.43 -12.04
C HIS A 12 10.25 -14.00 -10.85
N TYR A 13 9.58 -14.97 -10.22
CA TYR A 13 8.73 -14.73 -9.07
C TYR A 13 9.59 -14.51 -7.82
N GLN A 14 9.47 -13.32 -7.25
CA GLN A 14 9.89 -13.06 -5.88
C GLN A 14 8.65 -13.08 -5.00
N GLU A 15 8.70 -13.82 -3.90
CA GLU A 15 7.60 -13.85 -2.95
C GLU A 15 7.44 -12.45 -2.32
N PRO A 16 6.25 -11.83 -2.43
CA PRO A 16 6.05 -10.50 -1.88
C PRO A 16 6.00 -10.56 -0.35
N VAL A 17 6.54 -9.55 0.30
CA VAL A 17 6.29 -9.32 1.72
C VAL A 17 4.89 -8.78 1.89
N VAL A 18 4.05 -9.48 2.65
CA VAL A 18 2.67 -9.07 2.92
C VAL A 18 2.59 -8.36 4.27
N VAL A 19 2.32 -7.05 4.23
CA VAL A 19 2.00 -6.26 5.42
C VAL A 19 0.49 -6.36 5.68
N ARG A 20 0.11 -6.79 6.88
CA ARG A 20 -1.30 -7.05 7.23
C ARG A 20 -1.76 -6.12 8.35
N ILE A 21 -3.04 -5.80 8.32
CA ILE A 21 -3.74 -5.23 9.49
C ILE A 21 -4.18 -6.41 10.35
N ASP A 22 -3.46 -6.64 11.44
CA ASP A 22 -3.75 -7.71 12.38
C ASP A 22 -4.30 -7.17 13.72
N GLU A 23 -4.64 -8.10 14.63
CA GLU A 23 -5.19 -7.74 15.93
C GLU A 23 -4.20 -6.96 16.80
N ALA A 24 -2.89 -7.21 16.66
CA ALA A 24 -1.88 -6.46 17.40
C ALA A 24 -1.78 -5.03 16.90
N SER A 25 -1.83 -4.81 15.58
CA SER A 25 -1.90 -3.47 14.99
C SER A 25 -3.15 -2.73 15.45
N LEU A 26 -4.32 -3.37 15.43
CA LEU A 26 -5.57 -2.75 15.89
C LEU A 26 -5.53 -2.35 17.38
N ARG A 27 -4.87 -3.16 18.22
CA ARG A 27 -4.66 -2.80 19.63
C ARG A 27 -3.69 -1.63 19.80
N ALA A 28 -2.67 -1.53 18.96
CA ALA A 28 -1.64 -0.49 19.04
C ALA A 28 -2.08 0.85 18.44
N LEU A 29 -2.78 0.80 17.30
CA LEU A 29 -3.12 1.95 16.46
C LEU A 29 -4.59 2.37 16.60
N GLY A 30 -5.40 1.54 17.26
CA GLY A 30 -6.83 1.77 17.41
C GLY A 30 -7.67 1.09 16.32
N PRO A 31 -8.99 1.28 16.37
CA PRO A 31 -9.91 0.61 15.46
C PRO A 31 -9.76 1.10 14.02
N TRP A 32 -9.95 0.18 13.08
CA TRP A 32 -10.09 0.48 11.65
C TRP A 32 -11.43 1.21 11.37
N PRO A 33 -11.52 2.11 10.37
CA PRO A 33 -10.45 2.58 9.46
C PRO A 33 -9.52 3.61 10.08
N TRP A 34 -8.23 3.50 9.77
CA TRP A 34 -7.21 4.45 10.24
C TRP A 34 -7.14 5.70 9.36
N PRO A 35 -6.66 6.85 9.91
CA PRO A 35 -6.43 8.07 9.15
C PRO A 35 -5.41 7.86 8.02
N ARG A 36 -5.53 8.64 6.94
CA ARG A 36 -4.67 8.48 5.75
C ARG A 36 -3.18 8.68 6.02
N SER A 37 -2.85 9.45 7.05
CA SER A 37 -1.49 9.68 7.51
C SER A 37 -0.74 8.39 7.87
N TYR A 38 -1.43 7.36 8.40
CA TYR A 38 -0.76 6.09 8.74
C TYR A 38 -0.24 5.35 7.51
N TYR A 39 -0.99 5.37 6.40
CA TYR A 39 -0.53 4.73 5.16
C TYR A 39 0.54 5.57 4.47
N ALA A 40 0.46 6.89 4.58
CA ALA A 40 1.51 7.79 4.11
C ALA A 40 2.84 7.48 4.83
N ASP A 41 2.81 7.39 6.17
CA ASP A 41 3.95 6.98 7.01
C ASP A 41 4.50 5.60 6.64
N ALA A 42 3.63 4.65 6.31
CA ALA A 42 4.04 3.33 5.84
C ALA A 42 4.74 3.41 4.47
N LEU A 43 4.23 4.22 3.53
CA LEU A 43 4.85 4.41 2.22
C LEU A 43 6.25 5.01 2.34
N TRP A 44 6.44 6.06 3.13
CA TRP A 44 7.78 6.65 3.36
C TRP A 44 8.75 5.69 4.04
N GLN A 45 8.27 4.81 4.92
CA GLN A 45 9.11 3.78 5.52
C GLN A 45 9.50 2.70 4.52
N LEU A 46 8.55 2.21 3.74
CA LEU A 46 8.81 1.19 2.72
C LEU A 46 9.71 1.70 1.60
N ASP A 47 9.59 2.97 1.21
CA ASP A 47 10.42 3.59 0.18
C ASP A 47 11.92 3.57 0.54
N GLN A 48 12.25 3.69 1.83
CA GLN A 48 13.64 3.64 2.31
C GLN A 48 14.29 2.26 2.11
N GLU A 49 13.49 1.20 2.01
CA GLU A 49 13.95 -0.16 1.73
C GLU A 49 14.11 -0.43 0.22
N ALA A 50 13.77 0.54 -0.63
CA ALA A 50 13.87 0.50 -2.09
C ALA A 50 13.32 -0.79 -2.74
N PRO A 51 12.08 -1.22 -2.43
CA PRO A 51 11.48 -2.36 -3.09
C PRO A 51 11.21 -2.03 -4.57
N ALA A 52 11.02 -3.07 -5.40
CA ALA A 52 10.76 -2.86 -6.83
C ALA A 52 9.40 -2.17 -7.10
N VAL A 53 8.42 -2.41 -6.23
CA VAL A 53 7.05 -1.86 -6.31
C VAL A 53 6.38 -2.02 -4.94
N ILE A 54 5.44 -1.12 -4.62
CA ILE A 54 4.54 -1.26 -3.47
C ILE A 54 3.12 -1.44 -3.99
N GLY A 55 2.46 -2.53 -3.61
CA GLY A 55 1.04 -2.75 -3.85
C GLY A 55 0.21 -2.31 -2.64
N LEU A 56 -0.82 -1.50 -2.85
CA LEU A 56 -1.70 -1.01 -1.79
C LEU A 56 -3.15 -1.42 -2.05
N ASP A 57 -3.59 -2.51 -1.41
CA ASP A 57 -4.98 -2.97 -1.44
C ASP A 57 -5.75 -2.41 -0.23
N LEU A 58 -6.20 -1.15 -0.34
CA LEU A 58 -6.95 -0.45 0.70
C LEU A 58 -8.24 0.14 0.16
N TYR A 59 -9.32 -0.02 0.92
CA TYR A 59 -10.62 0.56 0.58
C TYR A 59 -10.98 1.72 1.50
N PHE A 60 -11.11 2.92 0.92
CA PHE A 60 -11.48 4.15 1.61
C PHE A 60 -12.99 4.44 1.47
N GLN A 61 -13.74 4.21 2.54
CA GLN A 61 -15.21 4.30 2.53
C GLN A 61 -15.77 5.73 2.65
N THR A 62 -15.07 6.58 3.40
CA THR A 62 -15.50 7.95 3.69
C THR A 62 -14.36 8.92 3.43
N PRO A 63 -14.61 10.14 2.94
CA PRO A 63 -13.58 11.18 2.82
C PRO A 63 -12.90 11.47 4.16
N ASP A 64 -11.63 11.84 4.11
CA ASP A 64 -10.82 12.26 5.26
C ASP A 64 -10.06 13.54 4.88
N PRO A 65 -10.73 14.71 4.79
CA PRO A 65 -10.15 15.90 4.18
C PRO A 65 -8.88 16.42 4.85
N GLU A 66 -8.66 16.07 6.13
CA GLU A 66 -7.46 16.44 6.88
C GLU A 66 -6.25 15.58 6.48
N ASN A 67 -6.45 14.29 6.22
CA ASN A 67 -5.36 13.36 5.94
C ASN A 67 -5.26 12.93 4.47
N ASP A 68 -6.30 13.09 3.66
CA ASP A 68 -6.30 12.76 2.22
C ASP A 68 -5.15 13.48 1.47
N PRO A 69 -4.86 14.78 1.71
CA PRO A 69 -3.70 15.44 1.10
C PRO A 69 -2.35 14.84 1.49
N ILE A 70 -2.25 14.28 2.70
CA ILE A 70 -1.01 13.69 3.24
C ILE A 70 -0.67 12.40 2.46
N LEU A 71 -1.68 11.53 2.27
CA LEU A 71 -1.49 10.33 1.46
C LEU A 71 -1.27 10.66 -0.03
N ALA A 72 -1.96 11.66 -0.57
CA ALA A 72 -1.75 12.10 -1.95
C ALA A 72 -0.31 12.59 -2.19
N ALA A 73 0.27 13.32 -1.23
CA ALA A 73 1.67 13.72 -1.28
C ALA A 73 2.60 12.50 -1.27
N ALA A 74 2.42 11.56 -0.32
CA ALA A 74 3.22 10.34 -0.25
C ALA A 74 3.19 9.55 -1.57
N LEU A 75 2.01 9.33 -2.15
CA LEU A 75 1.86 8.62 -3.43
C LEU A 75 2.59 9.28 -4.61
N THR A 76 2.84 10.59 -4.52
CA THR A 76 3.52 11.36 -5.58
C THR A 76 5.01 11.49 -5.32
N GLU A 77 5.43 11.49 -4.05
CA GLU A 77 6.79 11.85 -3.64
C GLU A 77 7.71 10.65 -3.40
N VAL A 78 7.17 9.47 -3.07
CA VAL A 78 8.00 8.26 -2.92
C VAL A 78 8.66 7.90 -4.25
N ALA A 79 9.92 7.46 -4.21
CA ALA A 79 10.65 7.08 -5.41
C ALA A 79 10.14 5.73 -5.98
N THR A 80 9.69 4.86 -5.08
CA THR A 80 9.16 3.53 -5.40
C THR A 80 7.80 3.64 -6.09
N PRO A 81 7.57 2.96 -7.23
CA PRO A 81 6.26 2.90 -7.86
C PRO A 81 5.21 2.28 -6.92
N VAL A 82 4.08 2.98 -6.75
CA VAL A 82 2.93 2.48 -6.00
C VAL A 82 1.81 2.07 -6.96
N VAL A 83 1.26 0.88 -6.76
CA VAL A 83 0.13 0.33 -7.52
C VAL A 83 -1.06 0.18 -6.57
N LEU A 84 -2.21 0.74 -6.97
CA LEU A 84 -3.49 0.70 -6.26
C LEU A 84 -4.46 -0.28 -6.93
#